data_AF-A0A925SEE6-F1
#
_entry.id   AF-A0A925SEE6-F1
#
_cell.length_a   1.000
_cell.length_b   1.000
_cell.length_c   1.000
_cell.angle_alpha   90.00
_cell.angle_beta   90.00
_cell.angle_gamma   90.00
#
_symmetry.space_group_name_H-M   'P 1'
#
loop_
_entity.id
_entity.type
_entity.pdbx_description
1 polymer ?
#
loop_
_entity_poly.entity_id
_entity_poly.type
_entity_poly.pdbx_seq_one_letter_code
_entity_poly.pdbx_strand_id
1 'polypeptide(L)'
;MKKSLIYSLVAATMLLVACDPAEDREVLSGAITAEDLQISATPVKVNGKNSNNIELNSDGVGSLSSWNYGNGITTSTKTTVMLVLKGANNIVFTGLNHDGTTITKTLTVQVDTLINVPAEWGYLCGQGEKTWVWDDTQASAVWGNGGYKGNTSPGWWKVALADVDGQTAGEGAGAEMVFAINGSSLTKKKTDNTTVKGSFSFDMSAKTKNDDGTIWANGKLKTKNIGVLSGIQPNAGRVPVFEYDILKLDAQKMVLAFPEPGAGSWGTAWFWMFKAK
;
A
#
# COMPACT_ATOMS: atom_id res chain seq x y z
N MET A 1 -23.67 -72.83 1.93
CA MET A 1 -23.31 -72.09 3.16
C MET A 1 -24.51 -72.09 4.10
N LYS A 2 -24.33 -72.48 5.38
CA LYS A 2 -25.44 -72.52 6.35
C LYS A 2 -26.03 -71.11 6.49
N LYS A 3 -27.34 -70.96 6.29
CA LYS A 3 -28.04 -69.66 6.37
C LYS A 3 -27.75 -68.92 7.69
N SER A 4 -27.44 -69.64 8.76
CA SER A 4 -27.00 -69.09 10.05
C SER A 4 -25.71 -68.27 9.98
N LEU A 5 -24.73 -68.67 9.15
CA LEU A 5 -23.46 -67.94 8.99
C LEU A 5 -23.65 -66.59 8.27
N ILE A 6 -24.60 -66.52 7.34
CA ILE A 6 -24.94 -65.28 6.62
C ILE A 6 -25.65 -64.30 7.56
N TYR A 7 -26.59 -64.79 8.39
CA TYR A 7 -27.27 -63.95 9.37
C TYR A 7 -26.33 -63.42 10.46
N SER A 8 -25.36 -64.22 10.92
CA SER A 8 -24.35 -63.75 11.89
C SER A 8 -23.37 -62.73 11.29
N LEU A 9 -23.01 -62.85 10.01
CA LEU A 9 -22.11 -61.91 9.35
C LEU A 9 -22.80 -60.55 9.08
N VAL A 10 -24.09 -60.57 8.73
CA VAL A 10 -24.92 -59.37 8.53
C VAL A 10 -25.23 -58.68 9.86
N ALA A 11 -25.47 -59.43 10.94
CA ALA A 11 -25.64 -58.87 12.28
C ALA A 11 -24.34 -58.23 12.82
N ALA A 12 -23.17 -58.82 12.53
CA ALA A 12 -21.88 -58.26 12.90
C ALA A 12 -21.51 -56.98 12.13
N THR A 13 -22.03 -56.81 10.90
CA THR A 13 -21.82 -55.57 10.11
C THR A 13 -22.72 -54.42 10.56
N MET A 14 -23.90 -54.69 11.15
CA MET A 14 -24.76 -53.65 11.73
C MET A 14 -24.22 -53.08 13.06
N LEU A 15 -23.32 -53.79 13.74
CA LEU A 15 -22.62 -53.29 14.94
C LEU A 15 -21.47 -52.32 14.62
N LEU A 16 -21.11 -52.18 13.34
CA LEU A 16 -20.10 -51.22 12.86
C LEU A 16 -20.72 -49.91 12.34
N VAL A 17 -22.04 -49.71 12.52
CA VAL A 17 -22.64 -48.38 12.40
C VAL A 17 -22.19 -47.60 13.63
N ALA A 18 -20.97 -47.06 13.55
CA ALA A 18 -20.47 -46.11 14.51
C ALA A 18 -21.52 -45.01 14.64
N CYS A 19 -22.06 -44.85 15.85
CA CYS A 19 -22.72 -43.61 16.22
C CYS A 19 -21.84 -42.47 15.73
N ASP A 20 -22.40 -41.50 15.00
CA ASP A 20 -21.73 -40.21 14.89
C ASP A 20 -21.29 -39.85 16.32
N PRO A 21 -19.98 -39.66 16.58
CA PRO A 21 -19.56 -39.32 17.93
C PRO A 21 -20.39 -38.12 18.34
N ALA A 22 -21.05 -38.21 19.50
CA ALA A 22 -21.69 -37.07 20.10
C ALA A 22 -20.56 -36.08 20.47
N GLU A 23 -20.14 -35.30 19.49
CA GLU A 23 -19.26 -34.18 19.69
C GLU A 23 -20.10 -33.08 20.31
N ASP A 24 -19.91 -32.85 21.61
CA ASP A 24 -20.21 -31.56 22.19
C ASP A 24 -19.23 -30.55 21.56
N ARG A 25 -19.66 -29.99 20.43
CA ARG A 25 -18.96 -28.88 19.81
C ARG A 25 -19.23 -27.68 20.70
N GLU A 26 -18.24 -27.35 21.52
CA GLU A 26 -18.12 -26.04 22.15
C GLU A 26 -18.11 -24.98 21.03
N VAL A 27 -19.28 -24.46 20.69
CA VAL A 27 -19.40 -23.30 19.81
C VAL A 27 -18.99 -22.12 20.66
N LEU A 28 -17.80 -21.58 20.38
CA LEU A 28 -17.35 -20.35 21.00
C LEU A 28 -18.38 -19.27 20.71
N SER A 29 -19.12 -18.85 21.72
CA SER A 29 -20.17 -17.83 21.66
C SER A 29 -19.77 -16.62 22.50
N GLY A 30 -20.35 -15.45 22.24
CA GLY A 30 -19.97 -14.19 22.92
C GLY A 30 -19.10 -13.25 22.10
N ALA A 31 -19.24 -13.28 20.76
CA ALA A 31 -18.59 -12.33 19.86
C ALA A 31 -18.88 -10.88 20.28
N ILE A 32 -17.82 -10.07 20.37
CA ILE A 32 -17.93 -8.63 20.66
C ILE A 32 -18.51 -7.95 19.42
N THR A 33 -19.51 -7.10 19.63
CA THR A 33 -20.10 -6.29 18.54
C THR A 33 -19.48 -4.89 18.51
N ALA A 34 -19.75 -4.13 17.44
CA ALA A 34 -19.23 -2.75 17.35
C ALA A 34 -19.82 -1.84 18.44
N GLU A 35 -21.03 -2.15 18.89
CA GLU A 35 -21.76 -1.46 19.95
C GLU A 35 -21.09 -1.68 21.32
N ASP A 36 -20.53 -2.86 21.56
CA ASP A 36 -19.85 -3.22 22.81
C ASP A 36 -18.47 -2.54 22.94
N LEU A 37 -17.86 -2.12 21.82
CA LEU A 37 -16.51 -1.55 21.80
C LEU A 37 -16.43 -0.19 22.50
N GLN A 38 -15.73 -0.17 23.64
CA GLN A 38 -15.29 1.02 24.36
C GLN A 38 -13.93 1.49 23.81
N ILE A 39 -13.95 2.20 22.69
CA ILE A 39 -12.75 2.70 22.00
C ILE A 39 -12.88 4.19 21.72
N SER A 40 -11.75 4.88 21.56
CA SER A 40 -11.73 6.31 21.24
C SER A 40 -10.64 6.68 20.24
N ALA A 41 -10.93 7.69 19.43
CA ALA A 41 -9.97 8.40 18.60
C ALA A 41 -10.14 9.90 18.86
N THR A 42 -9.21 10.50 19.60
CA THR A 42 -9.36 11.86 20.12
C THR A 42 -8.26 12.77 19.58
N PRO A 43 -8.59 13.86 18.89
CA PRO A 43 -7.58 14.83 18.46
C PRO A 43 -6.90 15.51 19.64
N VAL A 44 -5.58 15.59 19.60
CA VAL A 44 -4.81 16.45 20.52
C VAL A 44 -5.15 17.91 20.19
N LYS A 45 -5.50 18.70 21.21
CA LYS A 45 -5.79 20.13 21.02
C LYS A 45 -4.52 20.96 21.04
N VAL A 46 -4.36 21.84 20.06
CA VAL A 46 -3.29 22.83 19.98
C VAL A 46 -3.91 24.19 19.74
N ASN A 47 -3.67 25.15 20.65
CA ASN A 47 -4.27 26.48 20.62
C ASN A 47 -5.81 26.46 20.49
N GLY A 48 -6.47 25.53 21.19
CA GLY A 48 -7.92 25.37 21.18
C GLY A 48 -8.51 24.73 19.92
N LYS A 49 -7.69 24.38 18.91
CA LYS A 49 -8.10 23.70 17.68
C LYS A 49 -7.74 22.23 17.71
N ASN A 50 -8.52 21.38 17.06
CA ASN A 50 -8.19 19.97 16.90
C ASN A 50 -7.01 19.82 15.93
N SER A 51 -5.90 19.26 16.40
CA SER A 51 -4.74 18.98 15.55
C SER A 51 -4.88 17.65 14.80
N ASN A 52 -3.93 17.39 13.92
CA ASN A 52 -3.83 16.15 13.17
C ASN A 52 -3.16 14.99 13.93
N ASN A 53 -2.76 15.20 15.18
CA ASN A 53 -2.31 14.13 16.06
C ASN A 53 -3.53 13.54 16.79
N ILE A 54 -3.81 12.26 16.58
CA ILE A 54 -4.98 11.58 17.11
C ILE A 54 -4.54 10.51 18.11
N GLU A 55 -5.00 10.64 19.35
CA GLU A 55 -4.83 9.63 20.39
C GLU A 55 -5.85 8.51 20.16
N LEU A 56 -5.34 7.33 19.84
CA LEU A 56 -6.10 6.11 19.69
C LEU A 56 -6.06 5.33 20.99
N ASN A 57 -7.21 4.80 21.41
CA ASN A 57 -7.31 3.94 22.57
C ASN A 57 -8.36 2.84 22.33
N SER A 58 -7.91 1.59 22.44
CA SER A 58 -8.69 0.37 22.50
C SER A 58 -8.18 -0.55 23.62
N ASP A 59 -7.54 0.00 24.66
CA ASP A 59 -7.18 -0.76 25.85
C ASP A 59 -8.43 -1.41 26.45
N GLY A 60 -8.30 -2.67 26.87
CA GLY A 60 -9.41 -3.45 27.41
C GLY A 60 -10.29 -4.10 26.34
N VAL A 61 -10.10 -3.80 25.05
CA VAL A 61 -10.67 -4.62 23.98
C VAL A 61 -9.91 -5.94 23.94
N GLY A 62 -10.53 -7.02 24.41
CA GLY A 62 -9.95 -8.36 24.51
C GLY A 62 -9.77 -9.09 23.16
N SER A 63 -9.49 -8.37 22.08
CA SER A 63 -9.33 -8.92 20.72
C SER A 63 -8.04 -8.44 20.06
N LEU A 64 -7.42 -9.30 19.25
CA LEU A 64 -6.38 -8.85 18.31
C LEU A 64 -6.99 -7.80 17.37
N SER A 65 -6.33 -6.64 17.25
CA SER A 65 -6.91 -5.51 16.56
C SER A 65 -5.91 -4.64 15.82
N SER A 66 -6.45 -3.82 14.92
CA SER A 66 -5.71 -2.80 14.19
C SER A 66 -6.56 -1.56 13.99
N TRP A 67 -5.87 -0.44 13.82
CA TRP A 67 -6.43 0.86 13.48
C TRP A 67 -5.87 1.29 12.12
N ASN A 68 -6.76 1.46 11.13
CA ASN A 68 -6.44 2.11 9.87
C ASN A 68 -6.86 3.58 9.94
N TYR A 69 -5.90 4.49 9.83
CA TYR A 69 -6.11 5.92 9.94
C TYR A 69 -5.93 6.66 8.61
N GLY A 70 -6.17 5.96 7.48
CA GLY A 70 -6.03 6.51 6.13
C GLY A 70 -4.61 6.35 5.61
N ASN A 71 -3.65 7.11 6.13
CA ASN A 71 -2.26 7.09 5.67
C ASN A 71 -1.37 6.03 6.35
N GLY A 72 -1.96 5.13 7.14
CA GLY A 72 -1.23 4.05 7.79
C GLY A 72 -2.10 3.14 8.64
N ILE A 73 -1.46 2.11 9.19
CA ILE A 73 -2.08 1.11 10.06
C ILE A 73 -1.21 0.96 11.31
N THR A 74 -1.84 0.80 12.47
CA THR A 74 -1.17 0.42 13.72
C THR A 74 -1.94 -0.70 14.41
N THR A 75 -1.23 -1.60 15.08
CA THR A 75 -1.81 -2.68 15.93
C THR A 75 -1.68 -2.35 17.41
N SER A 76 -1.21 -1.16 17.76
CA SER A 76 -1.13 -0.73 19.16
C SER A 76 -2.52 -0.44 19.69
N THR A 77 -2.80 -0.88 20.91
CA THR A 77 -4.06 -0.58 21.61
C THR A 77 -4.09 0.86 22.12
N LYS A 78 -2.95 1.51 22.32
CA LYS A 78 -2.88 2.90 22.78
C LYS A 78 -1.67 3.61 22.20
N THR A 79 -1.92 4.60 21.34
CA THR A 79 -0.87 5.34 20.64
C THR A 79 -1.37 6.67 20.08
N THR A 80 -0.46 7.52 19.61
CA THR A 80 -0.80 8.74 18.86
C THR A 80 -0.39 8.57 17.42
N VAL A 81 -1.32 8.77 16.49
CA VAL A 81 -1.07 8.74 15.04
C VAL A 81 -1.18 10.13 14.44
N MET A 82 -0.50 10.36 13.31
CA MET A 82 -0.55 11.63 12.58
C MET A 82 -1.36 11.47 11.29
N LEU A 83 -2.50 12.16 11.22
CA LEU A 83 -3.26 12.35 9.99
C LEU A 83 -2.61 13.43 9.12
N VAL A 84 -2.88 13.38 7.82
CA VAL A 84 -2.29 14.29 6.83
C VAL A 84 -3.32 15.12 6.05
N LEU A 85 -4.60 15.06 6.46
CA LEU A 85 -5.71 15.81 5.87
C LEU A 85 -6.47 16.63 6.91
N LYS A 86 -6.98 17.79 6.49
CA LYS A 86 -7.92 18.59 7.27
C LYS A 86 -9.36 18.08 7.11
N GLY A 87 -10.23 18.52 8.01
CA GLY A 87 -11.65 18.20 8.00
C GLY A 87 -11.93 16.83 8.59
N ALA A 88 -13.02 16.22 8.12
CA ALA A 88 -13.51 14.94 8.62
C ALA A 88 -12.64 13.80 8.08
N ASN A 89 -12.07 13.02 8.99
CA ASN A 89 -11.27 11.85 8.68
C ASN A 89 -11.85 10.63 9.38
N ASN A 90 -11.98 9.53 8.64
CA ASN A 90 -12.42 8.25 9.20
C ASN A 90 -11.23 7.44 9.66
N ILE A 91 -11.33 6.92 10.88
CA ILE A 91 -10.39 5.96 11.46
C ILE A 91 -11.15 4.68 11.71
N VAL A 92 -10.68 3.58 11.11
CA VAL A 92 -11.35 2.29 11.14
C VAL A 92 -10.63 1.36 12.09
N PHE A 93 -11.29 0.99 13.18
CA PHE A 93 -10.90 -0.11 14.05
C PHE A 93 -11.35 -1.43 13.43
N THR A 94 -10.47 -2.42 13.41
CA THR A 94 -10.78 -3.81 13.02
C THR A 94 -10.29 -4.75 14.11
N GLY A 95 -11.16 -5.56 14.69
CA GLY A 95 -10.83 -6.57 15.69
C GLY A 95 -11.22 -7.98 15.23
N LEU A 96 -10.52 -9.01 15.71
CA LEU A 96 -10.82 -10.41 15.44
C LEU A 96 -11.50 -11.06 16.66
N ASN A 97 -12.74 -11.49 16.51
CA ASN A 97 -13.45 -12.26 17.53
C ASN A 97 -12.87 -13.68 17.65
N HIS A 98 -13.10 -14.30 18.81
CA HIS A 98 -12.67 -15.68 19.08
C HIS A 98 -13.33 -16.72 18.16
N ASP A 99 -14.50 -16.41 17.58
CA ASP A 99 -15.25 -17.26 16.66
C ASP A 99 -14.78 -17.09 15.20
N GLY A 100 -13.73 -16.29 14.98
CA GLY A 100 -13.16 -16.00 13.66
C GLY A 100 -13.87 -14.87 12.91
N THR A 101 -14.95 -14.30 13.44
CA THR A 101 -15.61 -13.14 12.82
C THR A 101 -14.82 -11.86 13.06
N THR A 102 -15.08 -10.83 12.25
CA THR A 102 -14.40 -9.52 12.36
C THR A 102 -15.35 -8.47 12.93
N ILE A 103 -14.85 -7.70 13.90
CA ILE A 103 -15.50 -6.49 14.43
C ILE A 103 -14.96 -5.31 13.66
N THR A 104 -15.82 -4.40 13.19
CA THR A 104 -15.39 -3.16 12.53
C THR A 104 -16.15 -1.98 13.11
N LYS A 105 -15.42 -0.92 13.49
CA LYS A 105 -16.00 0.34 13.98
C LYS A 105 -15.27 1.53 13.36
N THR A 106 -16.02 2.44 12.76
CA THR A 106 -15.47 3.67 12.19
C THR A 106 -15.71 4.83 13.14
N LEU A 107 -14.64 5.54 13.49
CA LEU A 107 -14.68 6.79 14.24
C LEU A 107 -14.31 7.94 13.31
N THR A 108 -15.16 8.96 13.22
CA THR A 108 -14.87 10.17 12.46
C THR A 108 -14.28 11.23 13.36
N VAL A 109 -13.08 11.70 13.05
CA VAL A 109 -12.39 12.79 13.77
C VAL A 109 -12.33 14.04 12.91
N GLN A 110 -12.47 15.20 13.54
CA GLN A 110 -12.36 16.50 12.87
C GLN A 110 -10.98 17.10 13.11
N VAL A 111 -10.25 17.42 12.03
CA VAL A 111 -8.93 18.04 12.06
C VAL A 111 -9.01 19.47 11.55
N ASP A 112 -8.78 20.43 12.42
CA ASP A 112 -8.83 21.87 12.09
C ASP A 112 -7.47 22.38 11.59
N THR A 113 -6.39 21.82 12.14
CA THR A 113 -5.02 22.26 11.86
C THR A 113 -4.07 21.09 11.65
N LEU A 114 -3.21 21.22 10.63
CA LEU A 114 -2.11 20.30 10.37
C LEU A 114 -0.83 20.86 11.00
N ILE A 115 -0.07 20.01 11.67
CA ILE A 115 1.20 20.34 12.31
C ILE A 115 2.21 19.29 11.87
N ASN A 116 3.41 19.74 11.49
CA ASN A 116 4.56 18.89 11.13
C ASN A 116 4.27 17.81 10.06
N VAL A 117 3.31 18.05 9.16
CA VAL A 117 3.04 17.13 8.05
C VAL A 117 4.16 17.27 7.01
N PRO A 118 4.84 16.17 6.63
CA PRO A 118 5.82 16.19 5.56
C PRO A 118 5.21 16.70 4.25
N ALA A 119 5.88 17.64 3.58
CA ALA A 119 5.37 18.28 2.36
C ALA A 119 5.14 17.27 1.23
N GLU A 120 5.88 16.16 1.24
CA GLU A 120 5.82 15.07 0.28
C GLU A 120 4.45 14.41 0.21
N TRP A 121 3.66 14.41 1.29
CA TRP A 121 2.25 13.99 1.22
C TRP A 121 1.43 14.88 0.29
N GLY A 122 1.62 16.21 0.38
CA GLY A 122 0.96 17.18 -0.51
C GLY A 122 1.52 17.14 -1.94
N TYR A 123 2.80 16.84 -2.11
CA TYR A 123 3.38 16.62 -3.44
C TYR A 123 2.81 15.37 -4.09
N LEU A 124 2.83 14.23 -3.40
CA LEU A 124 2.45 12.96 -3.99
C LEU A 124 0.93 12.79 -4.14
N CYS A 125 0.14 13.25 -3.16
CA CYS A 125 -1.31 13.01 -3.05
C CYS A 125 -2.17 14.27 -3.09
N GLY A 126 -1.58 15.47 -3.24
CA GLY A 126 -2.38 16.72 -3.29
C GLY A 126 -3.17 16.96 -2.01
N GLN A 127 -4.46 17.29 -2.15
CA GLN A 127 -5.39 17.52 -1.03
C GLN A 127 -6.17 16.25 -0.61
N GLY A 128 -5.73 15.07 -1.05
CA GLY A 128 -6.41 13.81 -0.78
C GLY A 128 -6.01 12.75 -1.79
N GLU A 129 -6.12 13.10 -3.07
CA GLU A 129 -5.59 12.34 -4.19
C GLU A 129 -4.92 13.24 -5.23
N LYS A 130 -3.96 12.70 -5.96
CA LYS A 130 -3.33 13.37 -7.10
C LYS A 130 -3.06 12.36 -8.22
N THR A 131 -3.32 12.82 -9.44
CA THR A 131 -3.05 12.05 -10.65
C THR A 131 -1.70 12.44 -11.24
N TRP A 132 -0.93 11.43 -11.60
CA TRP A 132 0.37 11.52 -12.25
C TRP A 132 0.30 10.83 -13.61
N VAL A 133 0.91 11.45 -14.61
CA VAL A 133 1.02 10.95 -15.98
C VAL A 133 2.47 11.04 -16.43
N TRP A 134 2.82 10.36 -17.52
CA TRP A 134 4.13 10.56 -18.15
C TRP A 134 4.38 12.04 -18.45
N ASP A 135 5.62 12.47 -18.23
CA ASP A 135 6.02 13.85 -18.47
C ASP A 135 6.20 14.14 -19.97
N ASP A 136 5.10 14.41 -20.67
CA ASP A 136 5.06 14.77 -22.10
C ASP A 136 5.87 16.03 -22.47
N THR A 137 6.35 16.80 -21.47
CA THR A 137 7.25 17.94 -21.70
C THR A 137 8.71 17.50 -21.87
N GLN A 138 9.03 16.22 -21.60
CA GLN A 138 10.33 15.64 -21.90
C GLN A 138 10.50 15.44 -23.40
N ALA A 139 11.33 16.27 -24.02
CA ALA A 139 11.54 16.24 -25.46
C ALA A 139 12.19 14.95 -26.00
N SER A 140 12.89 14.18 -25.15
CA SER A 140 13.66 13.01 -25.61
C SER A 140 13.18 11.66 -25.07
N ALA A 141 12.91 11.55 -23.77
CA ALA A 141 12.48 10.29 -23.17
C ALA A 141 11.74 10.50 -21.85
N VAL A 142 10.71 9.68 -21.64
CA VAL A 142 9.98 9.61 -20.36
C VAL A 142 10.33 8.36 -19.56
N TRP A 143 10.94 7.38 -20.23
CA TRP A 143 11.38 6.11 -19.64
C TRP A 143 12.63 5.60 -20.34
N GLY A 144 13.39 4.73 -19.69
CA GLY A 144 14.59 4.12 -20.24
C GLY A 144 15.67 3.94 -19.19
N ASN A 145 16.91 3.72 -19.64
CA ASN A 145 18.02 3.45 -18.74
C ASN A 145 19.17 4.47 -18.85
N GLY A 146 20.05 4.42 -17.87
CA GLY A 146 21.22 5.30 -17.74
C GLY A 146 22.11 4.85 -16.58
N GLY A 147 23.15 5.62 -16.31
CA GLY A 147 24.07 5.37 -15.21
C GLY A 147 23.46 5.67 -13.85
N TYR A 148 23.37 4.66 -12.99
CA TYR A 148 23.01 4.81 -11.58
C TYR A 148 23.98 5.78 -10.90
N LYS A 149 23.45 6.75 -10.14
CA LYS A 149 24.25 7.83 -9.51
C LYS A 149 25.00 8.76 -10.49
N GLY A 150 24.93 8.52 -11.80
CA GLY A 150 25.56 9.36 -12.83
C GLY A 150 24.55 10.18 -13.63
N ASN A 151 23.36 9.64 -13.87
CA ASN A 151 22.27 10.32 -14.56
C ASN A 151 21.09 10.62 -13.62
N THR A 152 20.20 11.53 -14.02
CA THR A 152 18.95 11.85 -13.30
C THR A 152 17.72 11.69 -14.20
N SER A 153 17.92 11.11 -15.38
CA SER A 153 16.93 10.81 -16.42
C SER A 153 17.54 9.77 -17.39
N PRO A 154 16.76 9.17 -18.32
CA PRO A 154 17.29 8.24 -19.30
C PRO A 154 18.47 8.82 -20.09
N GLY A 155 19.63 8.15 -20.02
CA GLY A 155 20.91 8.62 -20.57
C GLY A 155 21.43 7.77 -21.73
N TRP A 156 21.14 6.46 -21.73
CA TRP A 156 21.70 5.52 -22.70
C TRP A 156 20.63 5.03 -23.68
N TRP A 157 19.70 4.19 -23.23
CA TRP A 157 18.52 3.84 -23.99
C TRP A 157 17.36 4.74 -23.58
N LYS A 158 16.83 5.48 -24.56
CA LYS A 158 15.83 6.52 -24.40
C LYS A 158 14.55 6.07 -25.07
N VAL A 159 13.46 6.00 -24.31
CA VAL A 159 12.14 5.64 -24.83
C VAL A 159 11.24 6.86 -24.75
N ALA A 160 10.83 7.33 -25.93
CA ALA A 160 9.88 8.43 -26.07
C ALA A 160 8.49 7.97 -25.63
N LEU A 161 7.64 8.91 -25.24
CA LEU A 161 6.29 8.61 -24.75
C LEU A 161 5.46 7.76 -25.72
N ALA A 162 5.60 8.00 -27.02
CA ALA A 162 4.90 7.25 -28.07
C ALA A 162 5.29 5.75 -28.08
N ASP A 163 6.49 5.40 -27.62
CA ASP A 163 7.04 4.05 -27.71
C ASP A 163 6.88 3.25 -26.41
N VAL A 164 6.41 3.90 -25.33
CA VAL A 164 6.23 3.24 -24.01
C VAL A 164 5.22 2.11 -24.08
N ASP A 165 4.16 2.23 -24.90
CA ASP A 165 3.16 1.17 -25.02
C ASP A 165 3.74 -0.12 -25.62
N GLY A 166 4.71 0.02 -26.55
CA GLY A 166 5.49 -1.10 -27.06
C GLY A 166 6.39 -1.76 -26.00
N GLN A 167 6.66 -1.04 -24.90
CA GLN A 167 7.35 -1.60 -23.75
C GLN A 167 6.36 -2.25 -22.80
N THR A 168 5.30 -1.56 -22.37
CA THR A 168 4.30 -2.11 -21.46
C THR A 168 2.90 -1.73 -21.96
N ALA A 169 2.24 -2.69 -22.58
CA ALA A 169 0.91 -2.48 -23.18
C ALA A 169 -0.08 -1.91 -22.16
N GLY A 170 -0.78 -0.86 -22.57
CA GLY A 170 -1.76 -0.15 -21.76
C GLY A 170 -1.17 0.88 -20.80
N GLU A 171 0.15 0.96 -20.64
CA GLU A 171 0.82 1.84 -19.66
C GLU A 171 1.59 3.00 -20.31
N GLY A 172 1.42 3.21 -21.62
CA GLY A 172 2.01 4.32 -22.38
C GLY A 172 1.23 5.64 -22.32
N ALA A 173 1.21 6.39 -23.42
CA ALA A 173 0.53 7.68 -23.53
C ALA A 173 -0.97 7.58 -23.16
N GLY A 174 -1.42 8.41 -22.21
CA GLY A 174 -2.80 8.41 -21.71
C GLY A 174 -3.05 7.52 -20.49
N ALA A 175 -2.09 6.68 -20.09
CA ALA A 175 -2.16 5.97 -18.81
C ALA A 175 -1.90 6.90 -17.62
N GLU A 176 -2.47 6.56 -16.46
CA GLU A 176 -2.43 7.39 -15.25
C GLU A 176 -2.06 6.59 -14.01
N MET A 177 -1.48 7.27 -13.03
CA MET A 177 -1.38 6.81 -11.65
C MET A 177 -2.11 7.77 -10.73
N VAL A 178 -2.96 7.26 -9.85
CA VAL A 178 -3.59 8.03 -8.79
C VAL A 178 -3.00 7.60 -7.46
N PHE A 179 -2.33 8.53 -6.78
CA PHE A 179 -1.87 8.36 -5.41
C PHE A 179 -2.88 9.04 -4.49
N ALA A 180 -3.38 8.30 -3.50
CA ALA A 180 -4.32 8.83 -2.53
C ALA A 180 -3.87 8.55 -1.09
N ILE A 181 -4.15 9.52 -0.22
CA ILE A 181 -3.86 9.44 1.22
C ILE A 181 -4.64 8.29 1.86
N ASN A 182 -5.89 8.09 1.46
CA ASN A 182 -6.69 7.01 2.00
C ASN A 182 -6.16 5.64 1.54
N GLY A 183 -5.85 4.78 2.52
CA GLY A 183 -5.21 3.49 2.34
C GLY A 183 -3.75 3.57 1.86
N SER A 184 -3.15 4.77 1.85
CA SER A 184 -1.90 5.05 1.11
C SER A 184 -1.92 4.36 -0.25
N SER A 185 -2.99 4.59 -1.01
CA SER A 185 -3.32 3.76 -2.17
C SER A 185 -2.68 4.27 -3.44
N LEU A 186 -2.28 3.32 -4.29
CA LEU A 186 -1.82 3.56 -5.65
C LEU A 186 -2.78 2.85 -6.60
N THR A 187 -3.31 3.60 -7.56
CA THR A 187 -4.17 3.07 -8.62
C THR A 187 -3.53 3.35 -9.97
N LYS A 188 -3.31 2.33 -10.80
CA LYS A 188 -2.95 2.53 -12.21
C LYS A 188 -4.21 2.41 -13.07
N LYS A 189 -4.44 3.41 -13.93
CA LYS A 189 -5.45 3.36 -14.98
C LYS A 189 -4.74 3.22 -16.31
N LYS A 190 -5.03 2.14 -17.02
CA LYS A 190 -4.43 1.84 -18.32
C LYS A 190 -5.28 2.43 -19.45
N THR A 191 -4.68 2.54 -20.63
CA THR A 191 -5.36 3.08 -21.83
C THR A 191 -6.48 2.19 -22.36
N ASP A 192 -6.49 0.91 -21.99
CA ASP A 192 -7.59 -0.04 -22.25
C ASP A 192 -8.75 0.07 -21.25
N ASN A 193 -8.74 1.10 -20.39
CA ASN A 193 -9.66 1.35 -19.27
C ASN A 193 -9.58 0.33 -18.12
N THR A 194 -8.63 -0.61 -18.14
CA THR A 194 -8.40 -1.48 -16.98
C THR A 194 -7.76 -0.70 -15.84
N THR A 195 -8.13 -1.07 -14.62
CA THR A 195 -7.61 -0.45 -13.40
C THR A 195 -7.04 -1.51 -12.49
N VAL A 196 -5.83 -1.29 -11.99
CA VAL A 196 -5.18 -2.14 -10.98
C VAL A 196 -4.82 -1.31 -9.76
N LYS A 197 -4.96 -1.91 -8.57
CA LYS A 197 -4.79 -1.22 -7.29
C LYS A 197 -3.73 -1.91 -6.43
N GLY A 198 -3.02 -1.07 -5.69
CA GLY A 198 -2.08 -1.46 -4.65
C GLY A 198 -1.94 -0.33 -3.65
N SER A 199 -0.82 -0.33 -2.94
CA SER A 199 -0.52 0.71 -1.96
C SER A 199 0.92 1.18 -2.10
N PHE A 200 1.25 2.27 -1.42
CA PHE A 200 2.59 2.82 -1.37
C PHE A 200 2.98 3.21 0.06
N SER A 201 4.27 3.38 0.26
CA SER A 201 4.86 4.12 1.36
C SER A 201 6.09 4.86 0.83
N PHE A 202 6.52 5.91 1.51
CA PHE A 202 7.78 6.58 1.17
C PHE A 202 8.59 6.89 2.41
N ASP A 203 9.90 6.95 2.24
CA ASP A 203 10.88 7.26 3.28
C ASP A 203 11.87 8.28 2.74
N MET A 204 11.72 9.53 3.17
CA MET A 204 12.60 10.65 2.79
C MET A 204 13.90 10.71 3.64
N SER A 205 14.03 9.84 4.63
CA SER A 205 15.29 9.66 5.36
C SER A 205 16.25 8.71 4.64
N ALA A 206 15.72 7.80 3.81
CA ALA A 206 16.46 6.83 3.00
C ALA A 206 17.11 7.49 1.76
N LYS A 207 18.08 8.38 1.99
CA LYS A 207 18.80 9.11 0.94
C LYS A 207 19.87 8.24 0.29
N THR A 208 19.93 8.27 -1.04
CA THR A 208 21.01 7.65 -1.80
C THR A 208 22.08 8.70 -2.11
N LYS A 209 23.33 8.40 -1.75
CA LYS A 209 24.46 9.32 -1.92
C LYS A 209 25.36 8.92 -3.09
N ASN A 210 25.92 9.92 -3.75
CA ASN A 210 27.08 9.80 -4.64
C ASN A 210 28.32 9.35 -3.88
N ASP A 211 29.37 8.97 -4.63
CA ASP A 211 30.65 8.53 -4.04
C ASP A 211 31.37 9.65 -3.28
N ASP A 212 31.08 10.91 -3.62
CA ASP A 212 31.55 12.12 -2.93
C ASP A 212 30.71 12.48 -1.69
N GLY A 213 29.68 11.69 -1.37
CA GLY A 213 28.80 11.90 -0.22
C GLY A 213 27.64 12.88 -0.46
N THR A 214 27.55 13.51 -1.64
CA THR A 214 26.42 14.37 -2.00
C THR A 214 25.14 13.54 -2.20
N ILE A 215 23.97 14.14 -1.95
CA ILE A 215 22.68 13.44 -2.11
C ILE A 215 22.35 13.38 -3.60
N TRP A 216 22.16 12.17 -4.13
CA TRP A 216 21.71 11.93 -5.49
C TRP A 216 20.20 11.65 -5.55
N ALA A 217 19.68 10.85 -4.62
CA ALA A 217 18.24 10.64 -4.44
C ALA A 217 17.78 11.06 -3.04
N ASN A 218 16.63 11.71 -2.97
CA ASN A 218 16.11 12.37 -1.78
C ASN A 218 15.36 11.41 -0.84
N GLY A 219 15.01 10.22 -1.30
CA GLY A 219 14.27 9.23 -0.52
C GLY A 219 13.97 7.98 -1.33
N LYS A 220 13.14 7.11 -0.75
CA LYS A 220 12.65 5.88 -1.39
C LYS A 220 11.13 5.89 -1.46
N LEU A 221 10.57 5.53 -2.62
CA LEU A 221 9.16 5.18 -2.79
C LEU A 221 9.08 3.65 -2.84
N LYS A 222 8.20 3.06 -2.03
CA LYS A 222 7.89 1.64 -2.05
C LYS A 222 6.45 1.46 -2.45
N THR A 223 6.18 0.47 -3.29
CA THR A 223 4.82 0.10 -3.69
C THR A 223 4.56 -1.36 -3.35
N LYS A 224 3.29 -1.72 -3.22
CA LYS A 224 2.85 -3.08 -2.90
C LYS A 224 1.75 -3.50 -3.87
N ASN A 225 1.79 -4.77 -4.29
CA ASN A 225 0.90 -5.41 -5.27
C ASN A 225 1.02 -4.89 -6.71
N ILE A 226 1.37 -3.61 -6.91
CA ILE A 226 1.63 -3.02 -8.23
C ILE A 226 2.86 -2.10 -8.18
N GLY A 227 3.58 -1.98 -9.29
CA GLY A 227 4.60 -0.94 -9.51
C GLY A 227 3.99 0.34 -10.12
N VAL A 228 4.83 1.34 -10.38
CA VAL A 228 4.47 2.52 -11.20
C VAL A 228 4.19 2.13 -12.67
N LEU A 229 3.78 3.08 -13.51
CA LEU A 229 3.62 2.84 -14.95
C LEU A 229 4.95 2.35 -15.56
N SER A 230 4.89 1.26 -16.31
CA SER A 230 6.05 0.54 -16.83
C SER A 230 7.11 0.24 -15.75
N GLY A 231 6.66 -0.05 -14.52
CA GLY A 231 7.51 -0.41 -13.38
C GLY A 231 8.06 -1.82 -13.47
N ILE A 232 8.93 -2.07 -14.45
CA ILE A 232 9.53 -3.37 -14.78
C ILE A 232 11.05 -3.26 -14.90
N GLN A 233 11.74 -4.40 -14.84
CA GLN A 233 13.18 -4.53 -15.10
C GLN A 233 13.42 -5.27 -16.43
N PRO A 234 13.55 -4.57 -17.57
CA PRO A 234 13.69 -5.20 -18.88
C PRO A 234 14.80 -6.25 -18.99
N ASN A 235 15.97 -5.98 -18.39
CA ASN A 235 17.12 -6.88 -18.43
C ASN A 235 17.03 -8.05 -17.44
N ALA A 236 16.07 -8.03 -16.52
CA ALA A 236 15.86 -9.09 -15.53
C ALA A 236 14.56 -9.85 -15.81
N GLY A 237 14.27 -10.15 -17.07
CA GLY A 237 13.05 -10.88 -17.46
C GLY A 237 11.76 -10.09 -17.22
N ARG A 238 11.85 -8.76 -17.17
CA ARG A 238 10.71 -7.85 -17.01
C ARG A 238 9.96 -8.03 -15.69
N VAL A 239 10.67 -8.48 -14.65
CA VAL A 239 10.11 -8.59 -13.30
C VAL A 239 9.64 -7.21 -12.79
N PRO A 240 8.54 -7.15 -12.02
CA PRO A 240 8.06 -5.89 -11.47
C PRO A 240 9.08 -5.21 -10.54
N VAL A 241 9.05 -3.88 -10.53
CA VAL A 241 9.76 -3.03 -9.58
C VAL A 241 8.76 -2.56 -8.52
N PHE A 242 9.18 -2.60 -7.25
CA PHE A 242 8.35 -2.20 -6.11
C PHE A 242 9.07 -1.24 -5.16
N GLU A 243 10.31 -0.86 -5.46
CA GLU A 243 11.07 0.13 -4.72
C GLU A 243 11.77 1.05 -5.72
N TYR A 244 11.80 2.34 -5.43
CA TYR A 244 12.34 3.36 -6.31
C TYR A 244 13.11 4.40 -5.49
N ASP A 245 14.25 4.85 -6.00
CA ASP A 245 14.88 6.10 -5.60
C ASP A 245 14.03 7.29 -6.07
N ILE A 246 13.69 8.19 -5.15
CA ILE A 246 13.03 9.45 -5.46
C ILE A 246 14.10 10.48 -5.79
N LEU A 247 14.34 10.71 -7.07
CA LEU A 247 15.27 11.75 -7.53
C LEU A 247 14.66 13.13 -7.35
N LYS A 248 13.39 13.27 -7.72
CA LYS A 248 12.63 14.52 -7.59
C LYS A 248 11.18 14.23 -7.24
N LEU A 249 10.63 14.98 -6.30
CA LEU A 249 9.22 14.99 -5.98
C LEU A 249 8.84 16.41 -5.54
N ASP A 250 8.05 17.08 -6.37
CA ASP A 250 7.45 18.37 -6.06
C ASP A 250 5.99 18.42 -6.51
N ALA A 251 5.37 19.60 -6.53
CA ALA A 251 3.97 19.72 -6.90
C ALA A 251 3.67 19.35 -8.37
N GLN A 252 4.68 19.36 -9.24
CA GLN A 252 4.55 19.21 -10.69
C GLN A 252 5.28 18.00 -11.26
N LYS A 253 6.37 17.53 -10.65
CA LYS A 253 7.28 16.51 -11.21
C LYS A 253 7.56 15.42 -10.18
N MET A 254 7.55 14.18 -10.67
CA MET A 254 7.98 12.99 -9.93
C MET A 254 8.95 12.24 -10.82
N VAL A 255 10.21 12.16 -10.37
CA VAL A 255 11.28 11.48 -11.09
C VAL A 255 11.80 10.36 -10.21
N LEU A 256 11.72 9.14 -10.74
CA LEU A 256 12.08 7.92 -10.04
C LEU A 256 13.23 7.22 -10.74
N ALA A 257 14.04 6.50 -9.98
CA ALA A 257 15.06 5.62 -10.50
C ALA A 257 15.07 4.27 -9.77
N PHE A 258 15.62 3.24 -10.41
CA PHE A 258 15.87 1.95 -9.80
C PHE A 258 17.16 1.33 -10.38
N PRO A 259 18.17 1.05 -9.55
CA PRO A 259 19.38 0.34 -10.00
C PRO A 259 19.08 -1.13 -10.27
N GLU A 260 19.70 -1.70 -11.28
CA GLU A 260 19.70 -3.16 -11.45
C GLU A 260 20.40 -3.85 -10.26
N PRO A 261 20.06 -5.11 -9.95
CA PRO A 261 20.70 -5.84 -8.85
C PRO A 261 22.23 -5.85 -8.97
N GLY A 262 22.91 -5.34 -7.93
CA GLY A 262 24.37 -5.25 -7.88
C GLY A 262 24.98 -4.07 -8.65
N ALA A 263 24.18 -3.15 -9.20
CA ALA A 263 24.70 -1.97 -9.88
C ALA A 263 25.40 -1.01 -8.90
N GLY A 264 26.68 -0.76 -9.15
CA GLY A 264 27.43 0.34 -8.54
C GLY A 264 27.19 1.67 -9.24
N SER A 265 27.95 2.70 -8.86
CA SER A 265 27.96 3.98 -9.59
C SER A 265 28.25 3.73 -11.08
N TRP A 266 27.49 4.39 -11.95
CA TRP A 266 27.50 4.19 -13.41
C TRP A 266 27.12 2.78 -13.89
N GLY A 267 26.64 1.90 -13.02
CA GLY A 267 25.92 0.69 -13.43
C GLY A 267 24.54 1.03 -13.97
N THR A 268 23.84 0.06 -14.58
CA THR A 268 22.53 0.31 -15.17
C THR A 268 21.48 0.65 -14.11
N ALA A 269 20.78 1.77 -14.30
CA ALA A 269 19.55 2.10 -13.61
C ALA A 269 18.45 2.44 -14.62
N TRP A 270 17.21 2.18 -14.23
CA TRP A 270 15.99 2.52 -14.96
C TRP A 270 15.41 3.81 -14.39
N PHE A 271 14.84 4.64 -15.26
CA PHE A 271 14.33 5.97 -14.89
C PHE A 271 12.90 6.15 -15.38
N TRP A 272 12.09 6.82 -14.56
CA TRP A 272 10.70 7.17 -14.88
C TRP A 272 10.47 8.67 -14.65
N MET A 273 9.95 9.33 -15.69
CA MET A 273 9.69 10.77 -15.69
C MET A 273 8.18 11.02 -15.70
N PHE A 274 7.65 11.51 -14.59
CA PHE A 274 6.22 11.83 -14.45
C PHE A 274 6.00 13.31 -14.16
N LYS A 275 4.82 13.77 -14.55
CA LYS A 275 4.28 15.08 -14.15
C LYS A 275 2.91 14.93 -13.50
N ALA A 276 2.55 15.90 -12.67
CA ALA A 276 1.17 16.05 -12.22
C ALA A 276 0.26 16.31 -13.42
N LYS A 277 -0.93 15.70 -13.42
CA LYS A 277 -1.96 15.91 -14.46
C LYS A 277 -2.68 17.23 -14.25
#